data_AF-A0A1E5NZU1-F1
#
_entry.id   AF-A0A1E5NZU1-F1
#
_cell.length_a   1.000
_cell.length_b   1.000
_cell.length_c   1.000
_cell.angle_alpha   90.00
_cell.angle_beta   90.00
_cell.angle_gamma   90.00
#
_symmetry.space_group_name_H-M   'P 1'
#
loop_
_entity.id
_entity.type
_entity.pdbx_description
1 polymer ?
#
loop_
_entity_poly.entity_id
_entity_poly.type
_entity_poly.pdbx_seq_one_letter_code
_entity_poly.pdbx_strand_id
1 'polypeptide(L)'
;MEFVARQVQVPASELGFCDWTGRTVEYHRAQIWEHLGVRECSVADAEKLTAYLAEHVAHKERRSEQVRVELLARCRAESIEPPTSGRCDRIVGAALRAAEESLTVLISSRLPVESVERIVALVVDADQDDAGPAGGGTEGEDAPPVLAKVKEAPGNVSLETMLTEIDKLLAVRAIGLPRDLFIDVAPKVVAGWRARAAVESPSRLRTHPVPLRVTLLAPCCTSGNA
;
A
#
# COMPACT_ATOMS: atom_id res chain seq x y z
N MET A 1 35.08 -10.06 2.90
CA MET A 1 35.86 -11.29 3.15
C MET A 1 36.19 -11.48 4.63
N GLU A 2 36.69 -10.45 5.32
CA GLU A 2 37.07 -10.53 6.74
C GLU A 2 35.91 -10.89 7.70
N PHE A 3 34.70 -10.38 7.41
CA PHE A 3 33.49 -10.72 8.16
C PHE A 3 33.13 -12.22 8.02
N VAL A 4 33.14 -12.74 6.79
CA VAL A 4 32.81 -14.15 6.50
C VAL A 4 33.86 -15.07 7.09
N ALA A 5 35.16 -14.75 6.92
CA ALA A 5 36.30 -15.45 7.53
C ALA A 5 36.12 -15.66 9.04
N ARG A 6 35.67 -14.61 9.74
CA ARG A 6 35.39 -14.66 11.18
C ARG A 6 34.21 -15.59 11.51
N GLN A 7 33.17 -15.62 10.67
CA GLN A 7 32.01 -16.48 10.87
C GLN A 7 32.32 -17.96 10.67
N VAL A 8 33.17 -18.30 9.69
CA VAL A 8 33.58 -19.69 9.42
C VAL A 8 34.84 -20.12 10.16
N GLN A 9 35.45 -19.23 10.95
CA GLN A 9 36.70 -19.46 11.69
C GLN A 9 37.89 -19.87 10.81
N VAL A 10 38.00 -19.26 9.63
CA VAL A 10 39.09 -19.50 8.65
C VAL A 10 39.87 -18.21 8.40
N PRO A 11 41.20 -18.23 8.19
CA PRO A 11 41.96 -17.06 7.81
C PRO A 11 41.42 -16.38 6.54
N ALA A 12 41.29 -15.05 6.54
CA ALA A 12 40.74 -14.32 5.39
C ALA A 12 41.55 -14.48 4.09
N SER A 13 42.84 -14.80 4.22
CA SER A 13 43.73 -15.12 3.10
C SER A 13 43.28 -16.37 2.34
N GLU A 14 42.74 -17.38 3.03
CA GLU A 14 42.28 -18.62 2.40
C GLU A 14 41.02 -18.41 1.56
N LEU A 15 40.10 -17.56 2.04
CA LEU A 15 38.90 -17.18 1.29
C LEU A 15 39.21 -16.29 0.06
N GLY A 16 40.37 -15.63 0.04
CA GLY A 16 40.85 -14.85 -1.10
C GLY A 16 41.30 -15.70 -2.29
N PHE A 17 41.67 -16.96 -2.05
CA PHE A 17 42.04 -17.92 -3.09
C PHE A 17 40.85 -18.72 -3.63
N CYS A 18 39.69 -18.65 -2.98
CA CYS A 18 38.47 -19.19 -3.56
C CYS A 18 38.09 -18.36 -4.78
N ASP A 19 38.01 -19.01 -5.94
CA ASP A 19 37.20 -18.50 -7.03
C ASP A 19 35.74 -18.52 -6.53
N TRP A 20 35.07 -17.38 -6.53
CA TRP A 20 33.67 -17.23 -6.11
C TRP A 20 32.71 -17.31 -7.29
N THR A 21 33.25 -17.61 -8.48
CA THR A 21 32.53 -17.71 -9.75
C THR A 21 32.84 -19.03 -10.45
N GLY A 22 31.89 -19.55 -11.22
CA GLY A 22 32.07 -20.78 -12.00
C GLY A 22 31.58 -22.07 -11.32
N ARG A 23 31.77 -23.18 -12.05
CA ARG A 23 31.11 -24.48 -11.77
C ARG A 23 31.45 -25.10 -10.41
N THR A 24 32.68 -24.91 -9.93
CA THR A 24 33.14 -25.49 -8.65
C THR A 24 32.41 -24.87 -7.46
N VAL A 25 32.14 -23.56 -7.51
CA VAL A 25 31.39 -22.87 -6.43
C VAL A 25 29.93 -23.25 -6.47
N GLU A 26 29.33 -23.35 -7.65
CA GLU A 26 27.96 -23.84 -7.81
C GLU A 26 27.81 -25.25 -7.22
N TYR A 27 28.78 -26.12 -7.48
CA TYR A 27 28.84 -27.46 -6.90
C TYR A 27 28.97 -27.45 -5.37
N HIS A 28 29.93 -26.70 -4.81
CA HIS A 28 30.07 -26.59 -3.34
C HIS A 28 28.83 -25.96 -2.69
N ARG A 29 28.22 -24.98 -3.34
CA ARG A 29 26.99 -24.34 -2.84
C ARG A 29 25.84 -25.34 -2.81
N ALA A 30 25.69 -26.16 -3.84
CA ALA A 30 24.71 -27.25 -3.86
C ALA A 30 24.97 -28.27 -2.74
N GLN A 31 26.22 -28.69 -2.51
CA GLN A 31 26.57 -29.60 -1.41
C GLN A 31 26.28 -29.01 -0.02
N ILE A 32 26.60 -27.73 0.19
CA ILE A 32 26.30 -27.01 1.43
C ILE A 32 24.78 -26.94 1.64
N TRP A 33 24.02 -26.63 0.60
CA TRP A 33 22.56 -26.57 0.69
C TRP A 33 21.93 -27.94 0.94
N GLU A 34 22.41 -28.99 0.28
CA GLU A 34 21.98 -30.37 0.55
C GLU A 34 22.26 -30.76 2.01
N HIS A 35 23.45 -30.45 2.53
CA HIS A 35 23.81 -30.73 3.92
C HIS A 35 22.95 -29.93 4.93
N LEU A 36 22.63 -28.68 4.62
CA LEU A 36 21.78 -27.81 5.45
C LEU A 36 20.28 -28.08 5.27
N GLY A 37 19.89 -28.98 4.36
CA GLY A 37 18.50 -29.24 4.03
C GLY A 37 17.80 -28.03 3.37
N VAL A 38 18.57 -27.14 2.74
CA VAL A 38 18.04 -25.98 2.01
C VAL A 38 17.59 -26.42 0.64
N ARG A 39 16.36 -26.07 0.27
CA ARG A 39 15.73 -26.45 -1.00
C ARG A 39 15.47 -25.23 -1.89
N GLU A 40 15.47 -25.43 -3.20
CA GLU A 40 15.13 -24.37 -4.15
C GLU A 40 13.68 -23.90 -3.95
N CYS A 41 13.45 -22.60 -4.16
CA CYS A 41 12.13 -22.00 -4.12
C CYS A 41 11.27 -22.49 -5.30
N SER A 42 10.30 -23.37 -5.04
CA SER A 42 9.33 -23.82 -6.04
C SER A 42 8.26 -22.77 -6.32
N VAL A 43 7.44 -23.00 -7.36
CA VAL A 43 6.29 -22.12 -7.64
C VAL A 43 5.27 -22.15 -6.49
N ALA A 44 5.02 -23.33 -5.92
CA ALA A 44 4.13 -23.49 -4.76
C ALA A 44 4.64 -22.73 -3.52
N ASP A 45 5.96 -22.67 -3.33
CA ASP A 45 6.54 -21.86 -2.25
C ASP A 45 6.35 -20.37 -2.50
N ALA A 46 6.54 -19.92 -3.74
CA ALA A 46 6.33 -18.53 -4.09
C ALA A 46 4.87 -18.11 -3.85
N GLU A 47 3.91 -18.98 -4.17
CA GLU A 47 2.48 -18.76 -3.87
C GLU A 47 2.20 -18.73 -2.37
N LYS A 48 2.72 -19.71 -1.62
CA LYS A 48 2.59 -19.78 -0.15
C LYS A 48 3.20 -18.55 0.53
N LEU A 49 4.38 -18.14 0.12
CA LEU A 49 5.07 -16.95 0.61
C LEU A 49 4.29 -15.68 0.27
N THR A 50 3.72 -15.61 -0.94
CA THR A 50 2.86 -14.49 -1.36
C THR A 50 1.64 -14.37 -0.45
N ALA A 51 0.92 -15.47 -0.23
CA ALA A 51 -0.26 -15.49 0.63
C ALA A 51 0.08 -15.11 2.09
N TYR A 52 1.15 -15.69 2.63
CA TYR A 52 1.64 -15.37 3.97
C TYR A 52 1.98 -13.89 4.11
N LEU A 53 2.75 -13.33 3.17
CA LEU A 53 3.14 -11.93 3.19
C LEU A 53 1.93 -11.01 3.05
N ALA A 54 0.96 -11.36 2.19
CA ALA A 54 -0.27 -10.58 2.02
C ALA A 54 -1.00 -10.44 3.36
N GLU A 55 -1.24 -11.57 4.04
CA GLU A 55 -2.05 -11.63 5.25
C GLU A 55 -1.33 -11.07 6.49
N HIS A 56 -0.06 -11.42 6.68
CA HIS A 56 0.65 -11.19 7.95
C HIS A 56 1.51 -9.92 7.95
N VAL A 57 1.93 -9.44 6.76
CA VAL A 57 2.88 -8.33 6.63
C VAL A 57 2.26 -7.16 5.87
N ALA A 58 1.78 -7.39 4.65
CA ALA A 58 1.35 -6.36 3.71
C ALA A 58 0.07 -5.62 4.12
N HIS A 59 -0.74 -6.20 5.01
CA HIS A 59 -1.84 -5.52 5.69
C HIS A 59 -1.38 -4.43 6.66
N LYS A 60 -0.13 -4.46 7.12
CA LYS A 60 0.44 -3.52 8.11
C LYS A 60 1.53 -2.63 7.52
N GLU A 61 2.32 -3.18 6.61
CA GLU A 61 3.47 -2.51 5.99
C GLU A 61 3.34 -2.55 4.46
N ARG A 62 3.40 -1.37 3.84
CA ARG A 62 3.21 -1.21 2.38
C ARG A 62 4.53 -0.93 1.65
N ARG A 63 5.62 -0.67 2.38
CA ARG A 63 6.95 -0.45 1.79
C ARG A 63 7.51 -1.76 1.27
N SER A 64 7.75 -1.83 -0.04
CA SER A 64 8.31 -3.01 -0.73
C SER A 64 9.58 -3.53 -0.06
N GLU A 65 10.49 -2.64 0.33
CA GLU A 65 11.76 -3.02 0.97
C GLU A 65 11.56 -3.75 2.30
N GLN A 66 10.59 -3.32 3.11
CA GLN A 66 10.30 -3.99 4.39
C GLN A 66 9.64 -5.35 4.17
N VAL A 67 8.69 -5.44 3.23
CA VAL A 67 8.09 -6.72 2.85
C VAL A 67 9.13 -7.69 2.29
N ARG A 68 10.14 -7.17 1.55
CA ARG A 68 11.26 -7.95 1.04
C ARG A 68 12.16 -8.49 2.15
N VAL A 69 12.42 -7.71 3.20
CA VAL A 69 13.17 -8.17 4.37
C VAL A 69 12.46 -9.35 5.03
N GLU A 70 11.14 -9.25 5.22
CA GLU A 70 10.32 -10.32 5.79
C GLU A 70 10.25 -11.56 4.88
N LEU A 71 10.17 -11.38 3.55
CA LEU A 71 10.25 -12.48 2.59
C LEU A 71 11.56 -13.26 2.79
N LEU A 72 12.70 -12.58 2.85
CA LEU A 72 14.00 -13.23 3.01
C LEU A 72 14.15 -13.89 4.38
N ALA A 73 13.63 -13.28 5.44
CA ALA A 73 13.60 -13.88 6.76
C ALA A 73 12.77 -15.18 6.76
N ARG A 74 11.60 -15.17 6.10
CA ARG A 74 10.73 -16.33 5.98
C ARG A 74 11.33 -17.45 5.14
N CYS A 75 11.99 -17.12 4.03
CA CYS A 75 12.73 -18.11 3.24
C CYS A 75 13.76 -18.85 4.10
N ARG A 76 14.54 -18.12 4.92
CA ARG A 76 15.51 -18.74 5.84
C ARG A 76 14.83 -19.64 6.89
N ALA A 77 13.70 -19.20 7.44
CA ALA A 77 12.96 -19.97 8.44
C ALA A 77 12.37 -21.29 7.89
N GLU A 78 12.03 -21.33 6.59
CA GLU A 78 11.50 -22.53 5.91
C GLU A 78 12.59 -23.33 5.17
N SER A 79 13.88 -23.00 5.39
CA SER A 79 15.02 -23.57 4.67
C SER A 79 14.85 -23.52 3.15
N ILE A 80 14.29 -22.42 2.64
CA ILE A 80 14.13 -22.15 1.22
C ILE A 80 15.28 -21.25 0.78
N GLU A 81 15.94 -21.63 -0.32
CA GLU A 81 16.93 -20.78 -0.97
C GLU A 81 16.30 -19.44 -1.35
N PRO A 82 16.92 -18.29 -1.01
CA PRO A 82 16.40 -16.99 -1.38
C PRO A 82 16.28 -16.90 -2.91
N PRO A 83 15.08 -16.64 -3.46
CA PRO A 83 14.92 -16.56 -4.89
C PRO A 83 15.70 -15.37 -5.47
N THR A 84 15.91 -15.36 -6.78
CA THR A 84 16.57 -14.24 -7.48
C THR A 84 15.89 -12.91 -7.15
N SER A 85 16.63 -11.80 -7.20
CA SER A 85 16.09 -10.47 -6.87
C SER A 85 14.80 -10.16 -7.63
N GLY A 86 14.77 -10.34 -8.95
CA GLY A 86 13.58 -10.12 -9.76
C GLY A 86 12.43 -11.08 -9.47
N ARG A 87 12.68 -12.25 -8.88
CA ARG A 87 11.62 -13.14 -8.38
C ARG A 87 11.12 -12.69 -7.00
N CYS A 88 12.00 -12.21 -6.12
CA CYS A 88 11.60 -11.55 -4.87
C CYS A 88 10.68 -10.37 -5.14
N ASP A 89 11.05 -9.48 -6.05
CA ASP A 89 10.28 -8.26 -6.35
C ASP A 89 8.88 -8.61 -6.89
N ARG A 90 8.76 -9.67 -7.70
CA ARG A 90 7.47 -10.19 -8.17
C ARG A 90 6.61 -10.75 -7.03
N ILE A 91 7.19 -11.52 -6.13
CA ILE A 91 6.49 -12.06 -4.94
C ILE A 91 6.00 -10.93 -4.04
N VAL A 92 6.88 -9.97 -3.74
CA VAL A 92 6.55 -8.78 -2.93
C VAL A 92 5.44 -7.97 -3.58
N GLY A 93 5.54 -7.70 -4.88
CA GLY A 93 4.52 -6.97 -5.63
C GLY A 93 3.18 -7.72 -5.65
N ALA A 94 3.20 -9.04 -5.80
CA ALA A 94 1.99 -9.87 -5.74
C ALA A 94 1.34 -9.84 -4.35
N ALA A 95 2.14 -9.93 -3.28
CA ALA A 95 1.64 -9.88 -1.90
C ALA A 95 1.01 -8.52 -1.57
N LEU A 96 1.67 -7.43 -1.98
CA LEU A 96 1.14 -6.07 -1.80
C LEU A 96 -0.18 -5.85 -2.55
N ARG A 97 -0.31 -6.37 -3.78
CA ARG A 97 -1.56 -6.32 -4.55
C ARG A 97 -2.66 -7.15 -3.89
N ALA A 98 -2.37 -8.40 -3.52
CA ALA A 98 -3.34 -9.28 -2.85
C ALA A 98 -3.85 -8.69 -1.52
N ALA A 99 -2.97 -8.06 -0.74
CA ALA A 99 -3.35 -7.36 0.47
C ALA A 99 -4.23 -6.13 0.19
N GLU A 100 -3.98 -5.38 -0.89
CA GLU A 100 -4.81 -4.25 -1.28
C GLU A 100 -6.20 -4.69 -1.71
N GLU A 101 -6.29 -5.73 -2.52
CA GLU A 101 -7.55 -6.33 -2.96
C GLU A 101 -8.36 -6.81 -1.74
N SER A 102 -7.72 -7.53 -0.81
CA SER A 102 -8.36 -8.04 0.40
C SER A 102 -8.88 -6.92 1.31
N LEU A 103 -8.07 -5.87 1.53
CA LEU A 103 -8.49 -4.70 2.31
C LEU A 103 -9.60 -3.92 1.62
N THR A 104 -9.55 -3.81 0.28
CA THR A 104 -10.59 -3.15 -0.51
C THR A 104 -11.93 -3.87 -0.37
N VAL A 105 -11.93 -5.21 -0.46
CA VAL A 105 -13.13 -6.03 -0.23
C VAL A 105 -13.64 -5.85 1.20
N LEU A 106 -12.76 -5.92 2.20
CA LEU A 106 -13.13 -5.75 3.60
C LEU A 106 -13.76 -4.38 3.86
N ILE A 107 -13.14 -3.29 3.42
CA ILE A 107 -13.65 -1.93 3.64
C ILE A 107 -14.94 -1.69 2.87
N SER A 108 -15.01 -2.11 1.60
CA SER A 108 -16.22 -1.95 0.80
C SER A 108 -17.42 -2.72 1.38
N SER A 109 -17.19 -3.88 1.99
CA SER A 109 -18.26 -4.67 2.64
C SER A 109 -18.79 -4.05 3.93
N ARG A 110 -18.01 -3.17 4.59
CA ARG A 110 -18.41 -2.47 5.82
C ARG A 110 -19.21 -1.21 5.55
N LEU A 111 -19.27 -0.74 4.29
CA LEU A 111 -19.89 0.53 3.96
C LEU A 111 -21.37 0.37 3.60
N PRO A 112 -22.25 1.22 4.17
CA PRO A 112 -23.64 1.23 3.73
C PRO A 112 -23.73 1.79 2.31
N VAL A 113 -24.72 1.30 1.55
CA VAL A 113 -24.95 1.68 0.15
C VAL A 113 -25.05 3.20 -0.01
N GLU A 114 -25.73 3.88 0.91
CA GLU A 114 -25.85 5.33 0.90
C GLU A 114 -24.50 6.06 0.98
N SER A 115 -23.58 5.60 1.82
CA SER A 115 -22.25 6.21 1.91
C SER A 115 -21.43 5.95 0.65
N VAL A 116 -21.58 4.77 0.03
CA VAL A 116 -20.96 4.47 -1.26
C VAL A 116 -21.47 5.43 -2.33
N GLU A 117 -22.78 5.62 -2.45
CA GLU A 117 -23.39 6.54 -3.40
C GLU A 117 -22.91 7.98 -3.21
N ARG A 118 -22.90 8.47 -1.95
CA ARG A 118 -22.40 9.81 -1.62
C ARG A 118 -20.92 9.97 -1.99
N ILE A 119 -20.08 8.99 -1.69
CA ILE A 119 -18.65 9.04 -2.06
C ILE A 119 -18.45 9.02 -3.58
N VAL A 120 -19.25 8.22 -4.30
CA VAL A 120 -19.18 8.18 -5.75
C VAL A 120 -19.62 9.51 -6.37
N ALA A 121 -20.68 10.13 -5.83
CA ALA A 121 -21.18 11.43 -6.28
C ALA A 121 -20.10 12.53 -6.15
N LEU A 122 -19.32 12.55 -5.06
CA LEU A 122 -18.22 13.52 -4.89
C LEU A 122 -17.21 13.51 -6.05
N VAL A 123 -16.93 12.35 -6.64
CA VAL A 123 -16.03 12.23 -7.80
C VAL A 123 -16.74 12.58 -9.10
N VAL A 124 -18.06 12.45 -9.14
CA VAL A 124 -18.84 12.86 -10.30
C VAL A 124 -18.88 14.38 -10.39
N ASP A 125 -19.23 15.05 -9.31
CA ASP A 125 -19.41 16.51 -9.30
C ASP A 125 -18.08 17.25 -9.55
N ALA A 126 -16.97 16.76 -8.98
CA ALA A 126 -15.66 17.40 -9.11
C ALA A 126 -15.07 17.46 -10.54
N ASP A 127 -15.55 16.63 -11.47
CA ASP A 127 -15.12 16.63 -12.88
C ASP A 127 -15.99 17.56 -13.74
N GLN A 128 -17.24 17.78 -13.32
CA GLN A 128 -18.13 18.76 -13.96
C GLN A 128 -17.64 20.19 -13.71
N ASP A 129 -17.04 20.42 -12.53
CA ASP A 129 -16.44 21.70 -12.16
C ASP A 129 -15.05 21.92 -12.82
N ASP A 130 -14.29 20.85 -13.12
CA ASP A 130 -12.99 20.91 -13.82
C ASP A 130 -13.16 21.08 -15.35
N ALA A 131 -14.31 20.68 -15.89
CA ALA A 131 -14.73 20.94 -17.27
C ALA A 131 -15.40 22.32 -17.38
N GLY A 132 -14.60 23.39 -17.27
CA GLY A 132 -15.09 24.78 -17.23
C GLY A 132 -16.11 25.16 -18.34
N PRO A 133 -16.99 26.15 -18.08
CA PRO A 133 -18.16 26.42 -18.90
C PRO A 133 -17.78 27.13 -20.21
N ALA A 134 -18.05 26.48 -21.34
CA ALA A 134 -18.27 27.19 -22.59
C ALA A 134 -19.66 27.82 -22.56
N GLY A 135 -19.83 28.94 -21.84
CA GLY A 135 -21.00 29.81 -21.97
C GLY A 135 -21.49 30.47 -20.68
N GLY A 136 -21.21 31.77 -20.55
CA GLY A 136 -22.15 32.78 -20.07
C GLY A 136 -22.65 32.70 -18.61
N GLY A 137 -21.90 33.34 -17.71
CA GLY A 137 -22.42 34.24 -16.68
C GLY A 137 -23.20 33.65 -15.50
N THR A 138 -22.56 33.57 -14.33
CA THR A 138 -23.03 34.25 -13.12
C THR A 138 -21.88 34.31 -12.11
N GLU A 139 -21.66 35.49 -11.53
CA GLU A 139 -20.70 35.71 -10.45
C GLU A 139 -21.18 34.96 -9.21
N GLY A 140 -20.46 33.89 -8.83
CA GLY A 140 -20.74 33.11 -7.63
C GLY A 140 -19.78 31.93 -7.51
N GLU A 141 -18.88 32.02 -6.52
CA GLU A 141 -18.09 30.93 -5.92
C GLU A 141 -16.88 30.40 -6.69
N ASP A 142 -15.76 31.12 -6.53
CA ASP A 142 -14.37 30.63 -6.69
C ASP A 142 -14.00 29.61 -5.58
N ALA A 143 -14.98 28.81 -5.13
CA ALA A 143 -14.84 27.88 -4.04
C ALA A 143 -14.38 26.52 -4.58
N PRO A 144 -13.30 25.92 -4.05
CA PRO A 144 -12.83 24.64 -4.55
C PRO A 144 -13.91 23.55 -4.42
N PRO A 145 -14.01 22.63 -5.39
CA PRO A 145 -15.02 21.58 -5.38
C PRO A 145 -14.98 20.79 -4.07
N VAL A 146 -16.13 20.28 -3.62
CA VAL A 146 -16.27 19.60 -2.32
C VAL A 146 -15.24 18.47 -2.16
N LEU A 147 -14.94 17.74 -3.24
CA LEU A 147 -13.90 16.71 -3.24
C LEU A 147 -12.49 17.28 -2.94
N ALA A 148 -12.13 18.44 -3.50
CA ALA A 148 -10.86 19.09 -3.22
C ALA A 148 -10.77 19.49 -1.73
N LYS A 149 -11.85 20.07 -1.19
CA LYS A 149 -11.96 20.41 0.24
C LYS A 149 -11.87 19.19 1.16
N VAL A 150 -12.42 18.03 0.75
CA VAL A 150 -12.37 16.76 1.50
C VAL A 150 -10.98 16.10 1.41
N LYS A 151 -10.24 16.30 0.31
CA LYS A 151 -8.88 15.78 0.13
C LYS A 151 -7.83 16.57 0.91
N GLU A 152 -8.05 17.87 1.13
CA GLU A 152 -7.17 18.70 1.94
C GLU A 152 -7.19 18.27 3.41
N ALA A 153 -6.01 18.10 4.01
CA ALA A 153 -5.89 17.91 5.45
C ALA A 153 -6.40 19.19 6.18
N PRO A 154 -6.99 19.06 7.38
CA PRO A 154 -7.38 20.23 8.16
C PRO A 154 -6.15 21.13 8.38
N GLY A 155 -6.25 22.38 7.92
CA GLY A 155 -5.16 23.35 7.93
C GLY A 155 -5.04 24.11 9.25
N ASN A 156 -4.06 25.02 9.32
CA ASN A 156 -3.86 25.89 10.48
C ASN A 156 -5.06 26.84 10.61
N VAL A 157 -5.74 26.82 11.77
CA VAL A 157 -7.05 27.45 11.96
C VAL A 157 -6.90 28.96 12.22
N SER A 158 -7.24 29.79 11.23
CA SER A 158 -7.57 31.22 11.42
C SER A 158 -9.10 31.40 11.47
N LEU A 159 -9.59 32.55 11.92
CA LEU A 159 -11.02 32.83 12.08
C LEU A 159 -11.79 32.77 10.75
N GLU A 160 -11.17 33.24 9.66
CA GLU A 160 -11.70 33.09 8.29
C GLU A 160 -11.68 31.63 7.81
N THR A 161 -10.75 30.82 8.33
CA THR A 161 -10.70 29.37 8.07
C THR A 161 -11.71 28.60 8.91
N MET A 162 -12.23 29.14 10.01
CA MET A 162 -13.18 28.40 10.86
C MET A 162 -14.49 28.07 10.14
N LEU A 163 -15.06 29.00 9.38
CA LEU A 163 -16.30 28.76 8.65
C LEU A 163 -16.09 27.73 7.53
N THR A 164 -14.99 27.84 6.79
CA THR A 164 -14.66 26.86 5.74
C THR A 164 -14.35 25.48 6.33
N GLU A 165 -13.73 25.40 7.50
CA GLU A 165 -13.54 24.14 8.23
C GLU A 165 -14.86 23.58 8.80
N ILE A 166 -15.81 24.42 9.22
CA ILE A 166 -17.17 23.98 9.61
C ILE A 166 -17.91 23.38 8.42
N ASP A 167 -17.89 24.04 7.26
CA ASP A 167 -18.54 23.54 6.04
C ASP A 167 -17.92 22.20 5.59
N LYS A 168 -16.59 22.07 5.68
CA LYS A 168 -15.88 20.80 5.47
C LYS A 168 -16.37 19.71 6.41
N LEU A 169 -16.47 20.00 7.72
CA LEU A 169 -16.94 19.03 8.71
C LEU A 169 -18.40 18.62 8.49
N LEU A 170 -19.26 19.54 8.07
CA LEU A 170 -20.65 19.24 7.72
C LEU A 170 -20.73 18.36 6.46
N ALA A 171 -19.98 18.70 5.42
CA ALA A 171 -19.88 17.90 4.19
C ALA A 171 -19.38 16.48 4.49
N VAL A 172 -18.35 16.36 5.33
CA VAL A 172 -17.79 15.07 5.75
C VAL A 172 -18.79 14.25 6.58
N ARG A 173 -19.51 14.89 7.53
CA ARG A 173 -20.54 14.21 8.32
C ARG A 173 -21.73 13.75 7.48
N ALA A 174 -22.09 14.49 6.44
CA ALA A 174 -23.18 14.12 5.53
C ALA A 174 -22.93 12.79 4.79
N ILE A 175 -21.66 12.37 4.66
CA ILE A 175 -21.30 11.10 4.02
C ILE A 175 -21.75 9.90 4.86
N GLY A 176 -21.82 10.05 6.19
CA GLY A 176 -22.41 9.06 7.10
C GLY A 176 -21.56 7.80 7.31
N LEU A 177 -20.23 7.95 7.37
CA LEU A 177 -19.33 6.79 7.53
C LEU A 177 -19.43 6.13 8.91
N PRO A 178 -19.37 4.78 8.98
CA PRO A 178 -19.23 4.06 10.24
C PRO A 178 -17.95 4.48 10.99
N ARG A 179 -18.04 4.64 12.32
CA ARG A 179 -16.90 5.09 13.16
C ARG A 179 -15.80 4.04 13.29
N ASP A 180 -16.15 2.78 13.12
CA ASP A 180 -15.30 1.58 13.24
C ASP A 180 -14.83 1.04 11.89
N LEU A 181 -15.05 1.79 10.79
CA LEU A 181 -14.72 1.36 9.43
C LEU A 181 -13.29 0.83 9.30
N PHE A 182 -12.33 1.52 9.94
CA PHE A 182 -10.89 1.21 9.87
C PHE A 182 -10.31 0.54 11.12
N ILE A 183 -11.13 -0.01 12.03
CA ILE A 183 -10.67 -0.49 13.34
C ILE A 183 -9.53 -1.53 13.27
N ASP A 184 -9.52 -2.37 12.23
CA ASP A 184 -8.50 -3.43 12.04
C ASP A 184 -7.43 -3.06 11.00
N VAL A 185 -7.42 -1.82 10.51
CA VAL A 185 -6.49 -1.37 9.47
C VAL A 185 -5.39 -0.52 10.08
N ALA A 186 -4.14 -0.85 9.76
CA ALA A 186 -3.00 -0.11 10.28
C ALA A 186 -3.06 1.38 9.85
N PRO A 187 -2.83 2.35 10.76
CA PRO A 187 -2.94 3.79 10.45
C PRO A 187 -2.06 4.24 9.28
N LYS A 188 -0.88 3.63 9.10
CA LYS A 188 0.01 3.89 7.95
C LYS A 188 -0.62 3.52 6.61
N VAL A 189 -1.43 2.47 6.57
CA VAL A 189 -2.15 2.04 5.35
C VAL A 189 -3.23 3.05 5.01
N VAL A 190 -4.02 3.47 6.00
CA VAL A 190 -5.05 4.51 5.85
C VAL A 190 -4.42 5.83 5.38
N ALA A 191 -3.28 6.23 5.97
CA ALA A 191 -2.53 7.40 5.53
C ALA A 191 -2.02 7.26 4.09
N GLY A 192 -1.57 6.06 3.70
CA GLY A 192 -1.18 5.75 2.32
C GLY A 192 -2.33 5.91 1.32
N TRP A 193 -3.53 5.45 1.68
CA TRP A 193 -4.73 5.65 0.85
C TRP A 193 -5.09 7.13 0.71
N ARG A 194 -5.07 7.91 1.80
CA ARG A 194 -5.29 9.37 1.74
C ARG A 194 -4.26 10.06 0.84
N ALA A 195 -2.98 9.73 1.00
CA ALA A 195 -1.91 10.32 0.19
C ALA A 195 -2.08 10.00 -1.31
N ARG A 196 -2.49 8.77 -1.63
CA ARG A 196 -2.80 8.37 -3.01
C ARG A 196 -4.01 9.13 -3.54
N ALA A 197 -5.10 9.18 -2.78
CA ALA A 197 -6.30 9.92 -3.16
C ALA A 197 -5.99 11.41 -3.39
N ALA A 198 -5.14 12.02 -2.55
CA ALA A 198 -4.71 13.42 -2.64
C ALA A 198 -4.08 13.75 -4.01
N VAL A 199 -3.20 12.88 -4.51
CA VAL A 199 -2.45 13.11 -5.76
C VAL A 199 -3.21 12.71 -7.01
N GLU A 200 -4.15 11.76 -6.92
CA GLU A 200 -4.93 11.33 -8.09
C GLU A 200 -5.99 12.36 -8.51
N SER A 201 -6.12 12.59 -9.83
CA SER A 201 -7.17 13.44 -10.41
C SER A 201 -8.56 12.78 -10.29
N PRO A 202 -9.65 13.57 -10.27
CA PRO A 202 -11.02 13.03 -10.26
C PRO A 202 -11.28 12.05 -11.41
N SER A 203 -10.82 12.38 -12.62
CA SER A 203 -10.91 11.53 -13.81
C SER A 203 -10.25 10.16 -13.63
N ARG A 204 -9.06 10.09 -13.01
CA ARG A 204 -8.36 8.84 -12.70
C ARG A 204 -9.09 8.04 -11.62
N LEU A 205 -9.62 8.73 -10.60
CA LEU A 205 -10.41 8.09 -9.55
C LEU A 205 -11.66 7.41 -10.11
N ARG A 206 -12.29 7.97 -11.15
CA ARG A 206 -13.45 7.36 -11.83
C ARG A 206 -13.14 6.08 -12.59
N THR A 207 -11.92 5.93 -13.12
CA THR A 207 -11.50 4.72 -13.84
C THR A 207 -11.36 3.51 -12.92
N HIS A 208 -11.16 3.74 -11.62
CA HIS A 208 -11.08 2.64 -10.66
C HIS A 208 -12.44 1.95 -10.46
N PRO A 209 -12.44 0.63 -10.21
CA PRO A 209 -13.63 -0.06 -9.71
C PRO A 209 -14.17 0.61 -8.45
N VAL A 210 -15.50 0.61 -8.30
CA VAL A 210 -16.20 1.24 -7.16
C VAL A 210 -15.58 0.84 -5.81
N PRO A 211 -15.27 -0.45 -5.53
CA PRO A 211 -14.69 -0.83 -4.24
C PRO A 211 -13.37 -0.11 -3.94
N LEU A 212 -12.48 0.00 -4.93
CA LEU A 212 -11.18 0.65 -4.76
C LEU A 212 -11.35 2.16 -4.62
N ARG A 213 -12.17 2.78 -5.47
CA ARG A 213 -12.47 4.23 -5.40
C ARG A 213 -12.96 4.63 -4.01
N VAL A 214 -13.89 3.87 -3.46
CA VAL A 214 -14.46 4.14 -2.15
C VAL A 214 -13.45 3.88 -1.03
N THR A 215 -12.64 2.83 -1.13
CA THR A 215 -11.56 2.55 -0.15
C THR A 215 -10.52 3.67 -0.09
N LEU A 216 -10.22 4.30 -1.23
CA LEU A 216 -9.27 5.43 -1.29
C LEU A 216 -9.86 6.72 -0.70
N LEU A 217 -11.16 6.97 -0.89
CA LEU A 217 -11.81 8.24 -0.51
C LEU A 217 -12.44 8.22 0.89
N ALA A 218 -12.91 7.06 1.37
CA ALA A 218 -13.48 6.95 2.72
C ALA A 218 -12.53 7.47 3.82
N PRO A 219 -11.20 7.23 3.79
CA PRO A 219 -10.26 7.83 4.73
C PRO A 219 -10.25 9.36 4.75
N CYS A 220 -10.43 10.03 3.61
CA CYS A 220 -10.50 11.49 3.52
C CYS A 220 -11.80 12.03 4.15
N CYS A 221 -12.85 11.20 4.14
CA CYS A 221 -14.16 11.49 4.71
C CYS A 221 -14.25 11.10 6.21
N THR A 222 -13.15 10.73 6.85
CA THR A 222 -13.08 10.51 8.30
C THR A 222 -12.23 11.62 8.90
N SER A 223 -12.86 12.77 9.17
CA SER A 223 -12.19 13.86 9.89
C SER A 223 -12.05 13.48 11.37
N GLY A 224 -10.82 13.42 11.86
CA GLY A 224 -10.51 13.44 13.29
C GLY A 224 -10.82 12.17 14.07
N ASN A 225 -9.97 11.15 13.93
CA ASN A 225 -9.50 10.40 15.09
C ASN A 225 -8.17 9.74 14.72
N ALA A 226 -7.10 10.49 14.97
CA ALA A 226 -5.81 9.93 15.30
C ALA A 226 -5.79 9.69 16.82
#